data_AF-A0A2L2Y0U0-F1
#
_entry.id   AF-A0A2L2Y0U0-F1
#
_cell.length_a   1.000
_cell.length_b   1.000
_cell.length_c   1.000
_cell.angle_alpha   90.00
_cell.angle_beta   90.00
_cell.angle_gamma   90.00
#
_symmetry.space_group_name_H-M   'P 1'
#
loop_
_entity.id
_entity.type
_entity.pdbx_description
1 polymer ?
#
loop_
_entity_poly.entity_id
_entity_poly.type
_entity_poly.pdbx_seq_one_letter_code
_entity_poly.pdbx_strand_id
1 'polypeptide(L)'
;LPSDIDHIDYIYYPVQGVNEEDEEKRKGGKWLLFAEGDLERIDHRWIVLRSLIENGTLVCIKSSTAFDREKGVTMCYTSASDNEEDVKRAADEIRKLVNYKNMMFYKTNEASSEGRYKDAGKSDITKYMHTLTGGFYKRDKYNRWNSI
;
A
#
# COMPACT_ATOMS: atom_id res chain seq x y z
N LEU A 1 -11.14 6.41 -14.44
CA LEU A 1 -9.98 5.81 -13.73
C LEU A 1 -9.84 6.52 -12.38
N PRO A 2 -8.93 6.15 -11.45
CA PRO A 2 -8.82 6.90 -10.18
C PRO A 2 -8.69 8.42 -10.35
N SER A 3 -7.95 8.90 -11.35
CA SER A 3 -7.77 10.33 -11.61
C SER A 3 -9.08 11.10 -11.88
N ASP A 4 -10.09 10.45 -12.45
CA ASP A 4 -11.38 11.04 -12.81
C ASP A 4 -12.37 11.07 -11.63
N ILE A 5 -12.00 10.47 -10.51
CA ILE A 5 -12.88 10.25 -9.37
C ILE A 5 -12.43 11.15 -8.22
N ASP A 6 -13.18 12.20 -7.97
CA ASP A 6 -12.88 13.23 -6.96
C ASP A 6 -13.99 13.45 -5.94
N HIS A 7 -15.11 12.76 -6.10
CA HIS A 7 -16.31 12.88 -5.27
C HIS A 7 -16.49 11.70 -4.30
N ILE A 8 -15.62 10.70 -4.35
CA ILE A 8 -15.57 9.60 -3.38
C ILE A 8 -14.15 9.44 -2.85
N ASP A 9 -14.06 9.23 -1.54
CA ASP A 9 -12.78 9.17 -0.84
C ASP A 9 -11.86 8.08 -1.38
N TYR A 10 -12.44 6.93 -1.74
CA TYR A 10 -11.69 5.76 -2.15
C TYR A 10 -12.43 4.91 -3.19
N ILE A 11 -11.65 4.31 -4.08
CA ILE A 11 -12.10 3.26 -4.99
C ILE A 11 -11.33 1.96 -4.76
N TYR A 12 -11.99 0.84 -5.05
CA TYR A 12 -11.48 -0.52 -4.82
C TYR A 12 -11.46 -1.37 -6.07
N TYR A 13 -10.46 -2.25 -6.17
CA TYR A 13 -10.44 -3.34 -7.14
C TYR A 13 -9.90 -4.62 -6.49
N PRO A 14 -10.61 -5.75 -6.57
CA PRO A 14 -11.97 -5.90 -7.13
C PRO A 14 -13.01 -5.15 -6.28
N VAL A 15 -14.14 -4.77 -6.88
CA VAL A 15 -15.24 -4.06 -6.19
C VAL A 15 -16.03 -5.01 -5.29
N GLN A 16 -16.14 -6.30 -5.67
CA GLN A 16 -16.85 -7.32 -4.90
C GLN A 16 -15.95 -7.93 -3.82
N GLY A 17 -16.48 -8.11 -2.61
CA GLY A 17 -15.80 -8.80 -1.50
C GLY A 17 -14.91 -7.94 -0.60
N VAL A 18 -14.91 -6.62 -0.81
CA VAL A 18 -14.18 -5.66 0.02
C VAL A 18 -15.17 -4.87 0.88
N ASN A 19 -15.40 -5.35 2.11
CA ASN A 19 -15.99 -4.51 3.16
C ASN A 19 -14.83 -3.84 3.88
N GLU A 20 -14.84 -2.50 4.01
CA GLU A 20 -13.72 -1.74 4.61
C GLU A 20 -13.40 -2.25 6.03
N GLU A 21 -14.44 -2.57 6.80
CA GLU A 21 -14.28 -3.14 8.13
C GLU A 21 -13.59 -4.51 8.12
N ASP A 22 -13.84 -5.34 7.11
CA ASP A 22 -13.24 -6.66 7.01
C ASP A 22 -11.77 -6.57 6.60
N GLU A 23 -11.39 -5.58 5.77
CA GLU A 23 -9.99 -5.35 5.43
C GLU A 23 -9.19 -4.87 6.64
N GLU A 24 -9.72 -3.91 7.41
CA GLU A 24 -9.02 -3.40 8.59
C GLU A 24 -8.87 -4.46 9.70
N LYS A 25 -9.78 -5.45 9.74
CA LYS A 25 -9.73 -6.60 10.66
C LYS A 25 -8.86 -7.76 10.15
N ARG A 26 -8.41 -7.76 8.88
CA ARG A 26 -7.53 -8.82 8.35
C ARG A 26 -6.10 -8.68 8.89
N LYS A 27 -5.42 -9.84 9.05
CA LYS A 27 -4.01 -9.95 9.49
C LYS A 27 -2.99 -9.34 8.51
N GLY A 28 -3.46 -8.89 7.36
CA GLY A 28 -2.67 -8.29 6.30
C GLY A 28 -2.26 -6.85 6.56
N GLY A 29 -2.00 -6.16 5.47
CA GLY A 29 -1.54 -4.78 5.45
C GLY A 29 -1.32 -4.33 4.02
N LYS A 30 -0.77 -3.13 3.86
CA LYS A 30 -0.72 -2.43 2.58
C LYS A 30 0.58 -1.73 2.32
N TRP A 31 1.09 -1.89 1.10
CA TRP A 31 2.13 -1.04 0.52
C TRP A 31 1.52 0.28 0.06
N LEU A 32 2.16 1.40 0.43
CA LEU A 32 1.74 2.75 0.08
C LEU A 32 2.56 3.30 -1.09
N LEU A 33 1.87 3.67 -2.18
CA LEU A 33 2.47 4.26 -3.37
C LEU A 33 1.87 5.64 -3.61
N PHE A 34 2.59 6.70 -3.25
CA PHE A 34 2.15 8.08 -3.44
C PHE A 34 2.35 8.53 -4.89
N ALA A 35 1.40 9.32 -5.39
CA ALA A 35 1.36 9.85 -6.75
C ALA A 35 2.30 11.05 -6.91
N GLU A 36 2.55 11.82 -5.84
CA GLU A 36 3.42 13.00 -5.85
C GLU A 36 3.05 13.98 -6.98
N GLY A 37 1.75 14.29 -7.11
CA GLY A 37 1.21 15.17 -8.14
C GLY A 37 1.00 14.55 -9.53
N ASP A 38 1.37 13.29 -9.74
CA ASP A 38 1.24 12.63 -11.04
C ASP A 38 0.01 11.69 -11.08
N LEU A 39 -1.12 12.22 -11.55
CA LEU A 39 -2.37 11.48 -11.68
C LEU A 39 -2.33 10.42 -12.80
N GLU A 40 -1.54 10.63 -13.86
CA GLU A 40 -1.39 9.60 -14.90
C GLU A 40 -0.75 8.33 -14.33
N ARG A 41 0.19 8.49 -13.38
CA ARG A 41 0.76 7.35 -12.65
C ARG A 41 -0.27 6.62 -11.80
N ILE A 42 -1.24 7.30 -11.19
CA ILE A 42 -2.24 6.61 -10.36
C ILE A 42 -3.13 5.71 -11.23
N ASP A 43 -3.49 6.18 -12.42
CA ASP A 43 -4.27 5.43 -13.38
C ASP A 43 -3.49 4.27 -13.98
N HIS A 44 -2.24 4.51 -14.35
CA HIS A 44 -1.34 3.44 -14.82
C HIS A 44 -1.22 2.34 -13.78
N ARG A 45 -0.95 2.69 -12.50
CA ARG A 45 -0.90 1.73 -11.38
C ARG A 45 -2.19 0.94 -11.25
N TRP A 46 -3.34 1.62 -11.34
CA TRP A 46 -4.66 1.00 -11.24
C TRP A 46 -4.92 -0.08 -12.29
N ILE A 47 -4.35 0.08 -13.49
CA ILE A 47 -4.48 -0.88 -14.58
C ILE A 47 -3.50 -2.04 -14.39
N VAL A 48 -2.20 -1.76 -14.23
CA VAL A 48 -1.17 -2.81 -14.28
C VAL A 48 -1.17 -3.70 -13.04
N LEU A 49 -1.54 -3.17 -11.87
CA LEU A 49 -1.53 -3.92 -10.61
C LEU A 49 -2.65 -4.98 -10.52
N ARG A 50 -3.64 -4.95 -11.42
CA ARG A 50 -4.70 -5.96 -11.46
C ARG A 50 -4.18 -7.36 -11.71
N SER A 51 -3.14 -7.47 -12.52
CA SER A 51 -2.46 -8.75 -12.78
C SER A 51 -1.89 -9.40 -11.51
N LEU A 52 -1.48 -8.59 -10.52
CA LEU A 52 -1.01 -9.10 -9.22
C LEU A 52 -2.15 -9.57 -8.32
N ILE A 53 -3.37 -9.09 -8.55
CA ILE A 53 -4.54 -9.61 -7.85
C ILE A 53 -4.96 -10.94 -8.48
N GLU A 54 -4.99 -11.00 -9.81
CA GLU A 54 -5.34 -12.21 -10.56
C GLU A 54 -4.41 -13.39 -10.25
N ASN A 55 -3.13 -13.13 -10.01
CA ASN A 55 -2.16 -14.16 -9.63
C ASN A 55 -2.04 -14.40 -8.10
N GLY A 56 -2.86 -13.73 -7.28
CA GLY A 56 -2.91 -13.89 -5.83
C GLY A 56 -1.75 -13.26 -5.05
N THR A 57 -0.90 -12.45 -5.70
CA THR A 57 0.15 -11.68 -5.00
C THR A 57 -0.44 -10.56 -4.15
N LEU A 58 -1.49 -9.92 -4.64
CA LEU A 58 -2.28 -8.92 -3.92
C LEU A 58 -3.69 -9.43 -3.70
N VAL A 59 -4.31 -8.99 -2.61
CA VAL A 59 -5.73 -9.26 -2.33
C VAL A 59 -6.61 -8.24 -3.04
N CYS A 60 -6.24 -6.97 -2.94
CA CYS A 60 -6.94 -5.87 -3.57
C CYS A 60 -6.02 -4.65 -3.70
N ILE A 61 -6.47 -3.67 -4.48
CA ILE A 61 -5.92 -2.32 -4.51
C ILE A 61 -6.99 -1.30 -4.17
N LYS A 62 -6.58 -0.26 -3.44
CA LYS A 62 -7.41 0.89 -3.08
C LYS A 62 -6.71 2.15 -3.57
N SER A 63 -7.41 3.05 -4.25
CA SER A 63 -6.83 4.35 -4.66
C SER A 63 -7.64 5.51 -4.13
N SER A 64 -6.96 6.61 -3.81
CA SER A 64 -7.57 7.88 -3.38
C SER A 64 -6.93 9.06 -4.09
N THR A 65 -7.78 9.96 -4.54
CA THR A 65 -7.46 11.24 -5.20
C THR A 65 -8.32 12.38 -4.65
N ALA A 66 -9.37 12.08 -3.87
CA ALA A 66 -10.41 13.04 -3.49
C ALA A 66 -9.97 14.05 -2.42
N PHE A 67 -9.11 13.67 -1.48
CA PHE A 67 -8.65 14.59 -0.42
C PHE A 67 -7.57 15.55 -0.89
N ASP A 68 -6.70 15.11 -1.79
CA ASP A 68 -5.58 15.89 -2.27
C ASP A 68 -5.01 15.23 -3.54
N ARG A 69 -5.29 15.84 -4.70
CA ARG A 69 -4.79 15.35 -5.99
C ARG A 69 -3.26 15.39 -6.07
N GLU A 70 -2.60 16.27 -5.32
CA GLU A 70 -1.13 16.31 -5.22
C GLU A 70 -0.59 15.15 -4.37
N LYS A 71 -1.39 14.65 -3.42
CA LYS A 71 -1.00 13.54 -2.53
C LYS A 71 -1.76 12.24 -2.80
N GLY A 72 -2.28 12.05 -4.02
CA GLY A 72 -2.97 10.83 -4.39
C GLY A 72 -2.18 9.57 -4.02
N VAL A 73 -2.86 8.48 -3.67
CA VAL A 73 -2.20 7.27 -3.16
C VAL A 73 -2.85 6.01 -3.72
N THR A 74 -2.03 5.06 -4.13
CA THR A 74 -2.43 3.67 -4.39
C THR A 74 -1.94 2.80 -3.24
N MET A 75 -2.86 2.08 -2.63
CA MET A 75 -2.61 1.12 -1.55
C MET A 75 -2.75 -0.30 -2.10
N CYS A 76 -1.72 -1.13 -1.91
CA CYS A 76 -1.69 -2.50 -2.41
C CYS A 76 -1.72 -3.48 -1.24
N TYR A 77 -2.80 -4.25 -1.10
CA TYR A 77 -3.05 -5.08 0.07
C TYR A 77 -2.49 -6.49 -0.09
N THR A 78 -1.85 -7.00 0.96
CA THR A 78 -1.43 -8.40 1.07
C THR A 78 -2.28 -9.12 2.13
N SER A 79 -2.35 -10.44 2.06
CA SER A 79 -3.19 -11.28 2.92
C SER A 79 -2.68 -11.41 4.35
N ALA A 80 -1.36 -11.43 4.54
CA ALA A 80 -0.71 -11.70 5.83
C ALA A 80 0.50 -10.79 6.01
N SER A 81 0.50 -9.96 7.06
CA SER A 81 1.59 -9.03 7.33
C SER A 81 2.79 -9.65 8.03
N ASP A 82 2.67 -10.87 8.55
CA ASP A 82 3.72 -11.63 9.23
C ASP A 82 4.49 -12.57 8.29
N ASN A 83 3.95 -12.88 7.11
CA ASN A 83 4.68 -13.58 6.07
C ASN A 83 5.62 -12.63 5.31
N GLU A 84 6.85 -12.49 5.80
CA GLU A 84 7.86 -11.57 5.26
C GLU A 84 8.22 -11.85 3.81
N GLU A 85 8.28 -13.12 3.42
CA GLU A 85 8.58 -13.53 2.04
C GLU A 85 7.50 -13.05 1.08
N ASP A 86 6.23 -13.25 1.42
CA ASP A 86 5.10 -12.78 0.60
C ASP A 86 5.04 -11.26 0.55
N VAL A 87 5.25 -10.58 1.67
CA VAL A 87 5.25 -9.11 1.72
C VAL A 87 6.38 -8.54 0.86
N LYS A 88 7.56 -9.15 0.89
CA LYS A 88 8.70 -8.77 0.05
C LYS A 88 8.43 -9.06 -1.42
N ARG A 89 7.95 -10.26 -1.75
CA ARG A 89 7.59 -10.67 -3.11
C ARG A 89 6.57 -9.72 -3.73
N ALA A 90 5.55 -9.33 -2.97
CA ALA A 90 4.59 -8.32 -3.40
C ALA A 90 5.27 -6.97 -3.69
N ALA A 91 6.19 -6.52 -2.84
CA ALA A 91 6.93 -5.28 -3.07
C ALA A 91 7.80 -5.33 -4.35
N ASP A 92 8.51 -6.43 -4.56
CA ASP A 92 9.35 -6.64 -5.73
C ASP A 92 8.51 -6.59 -7.03
N GLU A 93 7.41 -7.34 -7.08
CA GLU A 93 6.52 -7.39 -8.24
C GLU A 93 5.79 -6.05 -8.47
N ILE A 94 5.33 -5.37 -7.41
CA ILE A 94 4.77 -4.02 -7.53
C ILE A 94 5.79 -3.08 -8.18
N ARG A 95 7.02 -3.02 -7.63
CA ARG A 95 8.04 -2.09 -8.12
C ARG A 95 8.42 -2.37 -9.57
N LYS A 96 8.52 -3.65 -9.93
CA LYS A 96 8.79 -4.10 -11.30
C LYS A 96 7.70 -3.65 -12.28
N LEU A 97 6.43 -3.81 -11.93
CA LEU A 97 5.32 -3.44 -12.81
C LEU A 97 5.11 -1.93 -12.94
N VAL A 98 5.17 -1.20 -11.82
CA VAL A 98 4.83 0.23 -11.82
C VAL A 98 6.06 1.14 -11.96
N ASN A 99 7.26 0.56 -12.01
CA ASN A 99 8.53 1.27 -12.06
C ASN A 99 8.66 2.34 -10.95
N TYR A 100 8.22 2.01 -9.72
CA TYR A 100 8.14 2.97 -8.63
C TYR A 100 9.53 3.51 -8.25
N LYS A 101 9.65 4.83 -8.08
CA LYS A 101 10.94 5.53 -7.86
C LYS A 101 11.17 6.00 -6.43
N ASN A 102 10.23 5.80 -5.53
CA ASN A 102 10.37 6.18 -4.13
C ASN A 102 10.52 4.95 -3.23
N MET A 103 10.84 5.18 -1.95
CA MET A 103 10.71 4.14 -0.94
C MET A 103 9.24 3.77 -0.80
N MET A 104 8.96 2.47 -0.70
CA MET A 104 7.64 1.99 -0.33
C MET A 104 7.63 1.65 1.14
N PHE A 105 6.54 1.99 1.81
CA PHE A 105 6.33 1.68 3.21
C PHE A 105 5.10 0.80 3.37
N TYR A 106 5.22 -0.20 4.22
CA TYR A 106 4.16 -1.14 4.52
C TYR A 106 3.53 -0.81 5.87
N LYS A 107 2.21 -0.64 5.90
CA LYS A 107 1.42 -0.43 7.12
C LYS A 107 0.52 -1.65 7.36
N THR A 108 0.50 -2.19 8.58
CA THR A 108 -0.45 -3.26 8.94
C THR A 108 -1.88 -2.71 8.99
N ASN A 109 -2.86 -3.58 8.75
CA ASN A 109 -4.25 -3.18 8.85
C ASN A 109 -4.64 -2.83 10.31
N GLU A 110 -4.11 -3.58 11.28
CA GLU A 110 -4.21 -3.28 12.72
C GLU A 110 -3.70 -1.87 13.09
N ALA A 111 -2.55 -1.44 12.54
CA ALA A 111 -2.06 -0.08 12.77
C ALA A 111 -2.96 1.00 12.13
N SER A 112 -3.84 0.63 11.20
CA SER A 112 -4.85 1.52 10.61
C SER A 112 -6.09 1.62 11.49
N SER A 113 -6.64 0.49 11.94
CA SER A 113 -7.84 0.43 12.78
C SER A 113 -7.67 1.10 14.14
N GLU A 114 -6.46 1.11 14.69
CA GLU A 114 -6.14 1.81 15.93
C GLU A 114 -5.99 3.34 15.77
N GLY A 115 -6.25 3.90 14.59
CA GLY A 115 -6.13 5.34 14.34
C GLY A 115 -4.70 5.87 14.48
N ARG A 116 -3.69 5.01 14.34
CA ARG A 116 -2.28 5.43 14.44
C ARG A 116 -1.90 6.19 13.16
N TYR A 117 -1.98 7.52 13.23
CA TYR A 117 -1.50 8.46 12.22
C TYR A 117 -0.34 9.29 12.77
N LYS A 118 0.52 9.81 11.88
CA LYS A 118 1.68 10.64 12.30
C LYS A 118 1.23 11.87 13.10
N ASP A 119 0.06 12.41 12.76
CA ASP A 119 -0.55 13.57 13.42
C ASP A 119 -0.98 13.27 14.86
N ALA A 120 -1.10 11.99 15.23
CA ALA A 120 -1.32 11.54 16.60
C ALA A 120 0.00 11.31 17.38
N GLY A 121 1.14 11.82 16.89
CA GLY A 121 2.45 11.74 17.55
C GLY A 121 3.12 10.36 17.49
N LYS A 122 2.58 9.41 16.70
CA LYS A 122 3.15 8.06 16.55
C LYS A 122 4.02 7.99 15.29
N SER A 123 5.34 7.94 15.47
CA SER A 123 6.34 7.78 14.39
C SER A 123 6.41 6.36 13.80
N ASP A 124 5.63 5.42 14.35
CA ASP A 124 5.91 3.97 14.31
C ASP A 124 4.80 3.16 13.63
N ILE A 125 4.30 3.70 12.53
CA ILE A 125 3.10 3.19 11.89
C ILE A 125 3.43 2.13 10.82
N THR A 126 4.67 2.14 10.32
CA THR A 126 5.13 1.32 9.20
C THR A 126 5.99 0.16 9.69
N LYS A 127 5.65 -1.06 9.28
CA LYS A 127 6.33 -2.30 9.69
C LYS A 127 7.53 -2.63 8.80
N TYR A 128 7.36 -2.48 7.49
CA TYR A 128 8.39 -2.75 6.48
C TYR A 128 8.69 -1.54 5.60
N MET A 129 9.89 -1.55 5.04
CA MET A 129 10.35 -0.60 4.03
C MET A 129 10.98 -1.37 2.88
N HIS A 130 10.67 -0.97 1.65
CA HIS A 130 11.27 -1.51 0.43
C HIS A 130 11.93 -0.39 -0.37
N THR A 131 13.22 -0.52 -0.65
CA THR A 131 14.03 0.52 -1.28
C THR A 131 14.06 0.38 -2.80
N LEU A 132 14.55 1.41 -3.48
CA LEU A 132 14.68 1.42 -4.94
C LEU A 132 15.58 0.31 -5.47
N THR A 133 16.57 -0.11 -4.68
CA THR A 133 17.55 -1.15 -5.04
C THR A 133 17.10 -2.56 -4.62
N GLY A 134 15.83 -2.71 -4.20
CA GLY A 134 15.28 -4.00 -3.75
C GLY A 134 15.65 -4.38 -2.32
N GLY A 135 16.24 -3.48 -1.55
CA GLY A 135 16.51 -3.69 -0.13
C GLY A 135 15.20 -3.77 0.65
N PHE A 136 15.11 -4.75 1.55
CA PHE A 136 13.93 -5.00 2.37
C PHE A 136 14.29 -4.91 3.85
N TYR A 137 13.52 -4.12 4.59
CA TYR A 137 13.83 -3.77 5.97
C TYR A 137 12.60 -3.89 6.84
N LYS A 138 12.82 -4.30 8.09
CA LYS A 138 11.81 -4.37 9.15
C LYS A 138 12.21 -3.48 10.32
N ARG A 139 11.23 -2.89 10.99
CA ARG A 139 11.48 -2.19 12.25
C ARG A 139 11.70 -3.17 13.41
N ASP A 140 12.70 -2.92 14.23
CA ASP A 140 12.83 -3.58 15.54
C ASP A 140 11.99 -2.89 16.62
N LYS A 141 12.05 -3.44 17.84
CA LYS A 141 11.37 -2.91 19.04
C LYS A 141 11.82 -1.50 19.45
N TYR A 142 12.91 -0.99 18.88
CA TYR A 142 13.45 0.36 19.10
C TYR A 142 13.22 1.27 17.88
N ASN A 143 12.38 0.86 16.92
CA ASN A 143 12.07 1.57 15.68
C ASN A 143 13.24 1.76 14.72
N ARG A 144 14.28 0.94 14.82
CA ARG A 144 15.40 0.96 13.88
C ARG A 144 15.12 0.04 12.70
N TRP A 145 15.56 0.45 11.52
CA TRP A 145 15.48 -0.37 10.32
C TRP A 145 16.59 -1.42 10.33
N ASN A 146 16.20 -2.68 10.26
CA ASN A 146 17.10 -3.81 10.11
C ASN A 146 16.82 -4.48 8.78
N SER A 147 17.87 -4.74 8.00
CA SER A 147 17.74 -5.49 6.75
C SER A 147 17.29 -6.91 7.09
N ILE A 148 16.38 -7.44 6.31
CA ILE A 148 15.88 -8.82 6.41
C ILE A 148 15.86 -9.48 5.04
#